data_AF-A0A1F2THJ9-F1
#
_entry.id   AF-A0A1F2THJ9-F1
#
_cell.length_a   1.000
_cell.length_b   1.000
_cell.length_c   1.000
_cell.angle_alpha   90.00
_cell.angle_beta   90.00
_cell.angle_gamma   90.00
#
_symmetry.space_group_name_H-M   'P 1'
#
loop_
_entity.id
_entity.type
_entity.pdbx_description
1 polymer ?
#
loop_
_entity_poly.entity_id
_entity_poly.type
_entity_poly.pdbx_seq_one_letter_code
_entity_poly.pdbx_strand_id
1 'polypeptide(L)'
;MEISGIRRRLRAAIDHAKVQAAERRARVDTAARDYEEFLAQRAVPLFHQFATALGAEGHLFKVFTPAGSVRLASERSPDEFIELFLDDSADPPEVLGRTSRGRGRRMVTSERPVREHTPVVALSEDDVLSFLTTEILLLLER
;
A
#
# COMPACT_ATOMS: atom_id res chain seq x y z
N MET A 1 -3.46 -46.16 -11.34
CA MET A 1 -3.97 -44.90 -11.92
C MET A 1 -3.34 -44.75 -13.28
N GLU A 2 -4.14 -44.85 -14.35
CA GLU A 2 -3.62 -44.85 -15.72
C GLU A 2 -3.13 -43.46 -16.15
N ILE A 3 -2.15 -43.43 -17.06
CA ILE A 3 -1.58 -42.20 -17.66
C ILE A 3 -2.68 -41.32 -18.28
N SER A 4 -3.73 -41.93 -18.83
CA SER A 4 -4.91 -41.23 -19.37
C SER A 4 -5.67 -40.44 -18.29
N GLY A 5 -5.80 -40.99 -17.08
CA GLY A 5 -6.41 -40.31 -15.92
C GLY A 5 -5.57 -39.14 -15.43
N ILE A 6 -4.24 -39.30 -15.38
CA ILE A 6 -3.30 -38.23 -15.04
C ILE A 6 -3.38 -37.09 -16.08
N ARG A 7 -3.35 -37.42 -17.39
CA ARG A 7 -3.48 -36.43 -18.46
C ARG A 7 -4.79 -35.67 -18.42
N ARG A 8 -5.91 -36.34 -18.10
CA ARG A 8 -7.23 -35.69 -17.97
C ARG A 8 -7.24 -34.70 -16.80
N ARG A 9 -6.76 -35.12 -15.63
CA ARG A 9 -6.69 -34.26 -14.43
C ARG A 9 -5.73 -33.09 -14.63
N LEU A 10 -4.61 -33.31 -15.30
CA LEU A 10 -3.64 -32.25 -15.62
C LEU A 10 -4.25 -31.21 -16.59
N ARG A 11 -4.95 -31.62 -17.65
CA ARG A 11 -5.63 -30.69 -18.55
C ARG A 11 -6.65 -29.83 -17.81
N ALA A 12 -7.50 -30.46 -16.99
CA ALA A 12 -8.48 -29.73 -16.18
C ALA A 12 -7.82 -28.72 -15.23
N ALA A 13 -6.69 -29.09 -14.60
CA ALA A 13 -5.94 -28.17 -13.74
C ALA A 13 -5.33 -27.00 -14.52
N ILE A 14 -4.80 -27.23 -15.73
CA ILE A 14 -4.27 -26.18 -16.61
C ILE A 14 -5.38 -25.24 -17.05
N ASP A 15 -6.53 -25.76 -17.47
CA ASP A 15 -7.66 -24.94 -17.92
C ASP A 15 -8.21 -24.10 -16.77
N HIS A 16 -8.31 -24.68 -15.56
CA HIS A 16 -8.68 -23.94 -14.36
C HIS A 16 -7.65 -22.85 -14.02
N ALA A 17 -6.36 -23.15 -14.10
CA ALA A 17 -5.30 -22.17 -13.85
C ALA A 17 -5.35 -20.99 -14.83
N LYS A 18 -5.70 -21.24 -16.10
CA LYS A 18 -5.87 -20.17 -17.11
C LYS A 18 -7.04 -19.26 -16.78
N VAL A 19 -8.19 -19.82 -16.39
CA VAL A 19 -9.36 -19.03 -15.99
C VAL A 19 -9.04 -18.17 -14.76
N GLN A 20 -8.45 -18.78 -13.74
CA GLN A 20 -8.04 -18.07 -12.52
C GLN A 20 -7.02 -16.97 -12.80
N ALA A 21 -6.06 -17.20 -13.69
CA ALA A 21 -5.09 -16.17 -14.08
C ALA A 21 -5.75 -15.00 -14.82
N ALA A 22 -6.76 -15.25 -15.66
CA ALA A 22 -7.51 -14.18 -16.33
C ALA A 22 -8.34 -13.37 -15.33
N GLU A 23 -9.03 -14.03 -14.41
CA GLU A 23 -9.80 -13.37 -13.34
C GLU A 23 -8.89 -12.52 -12.43
N ARG A 24 -7.72 -13.05 -12.05
CA ARG A 24 -6.74 -12.31 -11.24
C ARG A 24 -6.25 -11.05 -11.94
N ARG A 25 -5.93 -11.13 -13.23
CA ARG A 25 -5.54 -9.94 -14.03
C ARG A 25 -6.64 -8.89 -14.04
N ALA A 26 -7.88 -9.29 -14.27
CA ALA A 26 -9.01 -8.37 -14.25
C ALA A 26 -9.18 -7.69 -12.87
N ARG A 27 -8.95 -8.41 -11.76
CA ARG A 27 -8.94 -7.84 -10.41
C ARG A 27 -7.81 -6.83 -10.21
N VAL A 28 -6.59 -7.16 -10.63
CA VAL A 28 -5.42 -6.26 -10.57
C VAL A 28 -5.64 -4.99 -11.38
N ASP A 29 -6.10 -5.11 -12.62
CA ASP A 29 -6.35 -3.97 -13.51
C ASP A 29 -7.46 -3.05 -12.97
N THR A 30 -8.43 -3.62 -12.24
CA THR A 30 -9.48 -2.84 -11.58
C THR A 30 -8.93 -2.13 -10.35
N ALA A 31 -8.23 -2.86 -9.47
CA ALA A 31 -7.62 -2.28 -8.27
C ALA A 31 -6.59 -1.19 -8.59
N ALA A 32 -5.81 -1.34 -9.65
CA ALA A 32 -4.85 -0.32 -10.09
C ALA A 32 -5.55 1.00 -10.47
N ARG A 33 -6.65 0.94 -11.25
CA ARG A 33 -7.44 2.12 -11.61
C ARG A 33 -8.09 2.77 -10.39
N ASP A 34 -8.71 1.95 -9.54
CA ASP A 34 -9.33 2.42 -8.30
C ASP A 34 -8.30 3.07 -7.36
N TYR A 35 -7.07 2.54 -7.37
CA TYR A 35 -5.96 3.08 -6.59
C TYR A 35 -5.43 4.40 -7.13
N GLU A 36 -5.28 4.56 -8.44
CA GLU A 36 -4.91 5.84 -9.04
C GLU A 36 -5.92 6.93 -8.68
N GLU A 37 -7.22 6.62 -8.76
CA GLU A 37 -8.28 7.54 -8.38
C GLU A 37 -8.23 7.89 -6.88
N PHE A 38 -8.12 6.87 -6.02
CA PHE A 38 -7.97 7.05 -4.58
C PHE A 38 -6.73 7.89 -4.22
N LEU A 39 -5.60 7.63 -4.88
CA LEU A 39 -4.34 8.32 -4.63
C LEU A 39 -4.49 9.82 -4.96
N ALA A 40 -5.04 10.14 -6.13
CA ALA A 40 -5.18 11.50 -6.59
C ALA A 40 -6.25 12.30 -5.83
N GLN A 41 -7.40 11.68 -5.54
CA GLN A 41 -8.55 12.40 -4.98
C GLN A 41 -8.54 12.45 -3.45
N ARG A 42 -7.95 11.47 -2.76
CA ARG A 42 -8.06 11.31 -1.31
C ARG A 42 -6.70 11.28 -0.62
N ALA A 43 -5.82 10.34 -0.99
CA ALA A 43 -4.59 10.13 -0.24
C ALA A 43 -3.59 11.30 -0.36
N VAL A 44 -3.33 11.80 -1.57
CA VAL A 44 -2.38 12.91 -1.78
C VAL A 44 -2.83 14.20 -1.06
N PRO A 45 -4.10 14.67 -1.22
CA PRO A 45 -4.58 15.83 -0.47
C PRO A 45 -4.46 15.64 1.05
N LEU A 46 -4.84 14.47 1.57
CA LEU A 46 -4.76 14.17 3.00
C LEU A 46 -3.31 14.18 3.51
N PHE A 47 -2.36 13.65 2.75
CA PHE A 47 -0.93 13.72 3.09
C PHE A 47 -0.41 15.16 3.20
N HIS A 48 -0.84 16.05 2.31
CA HIS A 48 -0.47 17.46 2.37
C HIS A 48 -1.09 18.18 3.58
N GLN A 49 -2.36 17.90 3.89
CA GLN A 49 -3.03 18.42 5.08
C GLN A 49 -2.33 17.93 6.35
N PHE A 50 -2.00 16.64 6.41
CA PHE A 50 -1.30 16.03 7.54
C PHE A 50 0.11 16.61 7.72
N ALA A 51 0.87 16.80 6.64
CA ALA A 51 2.19 17.45 6.69
C ALA A 51 2.10 18.90 7.21
N THR A 52 1.05 19.63 6.81
CA THR A 52 0.79 20.99 7.28
C THR A 52 0.46 21.01 8.77
N ALA A 53 -0.37 20.07 9.25
CA ALA A 53 -0.67 19.91 10.66
C ALA A 53 0.58 19.56 11.49
N LEU A 54 1.42 18.62 11.02
CA LEU A 54 2.70 18.30 11.65
C LEU A 54 3.62 19.52 11.72
N GLY A 55 3.69 20.31 10.66
CA GLY A 55 4.47 21.55 10.63
C GLY A 55 4.03 22.56 11.69
N ALA A 56 2.71 22.70 11.93
CA ALA A 56 2.17 23.55 12.97
C ALA A 56 2.58 23.09 14.39
N GLU A 57 2.77 21.78 14.58
CA GLU A 57 3.29 21.17 15.81
C GLU A 57 4.84 21.14 15.87
N GLY A 58 5.54 21.74 14.90
CA GLY A 58 7.01 21.82 14.85
C GLY A 58 7.72 20.60 14.26
N HIS A 59 6.96 19.67 13.66
CA HIS A 59 7.47 18.49 12.99
C HIS A 59 7.52 18.70 11.46
N LEU A 60 8.72 18.91 10.93
CA LEU A 60 8.92 19.19 9.50
C LEU A 60 8.93 17.91 8.67
N PHE A 61 7.88 17.73 7.89
CA PHE A 61 7.73 16.65 6.92
C PHE A 61 7.38 17.21 5.55
N LYS A 62 7.87 16.53 4.50
CA LYS A 62 7.63 16.88 3.11
C LYS A 62 6.92 15.73 2.39
N VAL A 63 5.93 16.08 1.57
CA VAL A 63 5.19 15.15 0.74
C VAL A 63 5.87 15.01 -0.63
N PHE A 64 5.98 13.78 -1.09
CA PHE A 64 6.44 13.40 -2.42
C PHE A 64 5.39 12.49 -3.05
N THR A 65 5.19 12.62 -4.36
CA THR A 65 4.20 11.84 -5.12
C THR A 65 4.89 11.09 -6.28
N PRO A 66 5.68 10.04 -5.99
CA PRO A 66 6.18 9.15 -7.03
C PRO A 66 5.03 8.51 -7.83
N ALA A 67 5.34 7.95 -8.99
CA ALA A 67 4.35 7.23 -9.77
C ALA A 67 3.81 6.03 -8.96
N GLY A 68 2.51 6.01 -8.71
CA GLY A 68 1.84 4.93 -7.98
C GLY A 68 2.09 4.92 -6.46
N SER A 69 2.56 6.01 -5.87
CA SER A 69 2.66 6.12 -4.41
C SER A 69 2.55 7.56 -3.91
N VAL A 70 2.31 7.71 -2.60
CA VAL A 70 2.48 8.98 -1.90
C VAL A 70 3.36 8.75 -0.68
N ARG A 71 4.37 9.61 -0.50
CA ARG A 71 5.37 9.50 0.57
C ARG A 71 5.43 10.78 1.39
N LEU A 72 5.39 10.63 2.71
CA LEU A 72 5.64 11.66 3.71
C LEU A 72 7.01 11.39 4.34
N ALA A 73 8.01 12.23 4.09
CA ALA A 73 9.37 12.03 4.58
C ALA A 73 9.81 13.16 5.52
N SER A 74 10.58 12.83 6.55
CA SER A 74 11.17 13.78 7.48
C SER A 74 12.17 14.68 6.76
N GLU A 75 12.09 15.99 6.96
CA GLU A 75 13.08 16.91 6.37
C GLU A 75 14.47 16.76 7.00
N ARG A 76 14.52 16.32 8.27
CA ARG A 76 15.77 16.11 9.00
C ARG A 76 16.50 14.84 8.57
N SER A 77 15.75 13.83 8.12
CA SER A 77 16.26 12.54 7.69
C SER A 77 15.33 11.96 6.63
N PRO A 78 15.58 12.19 5.32
CA PRO A 78 14.71 11.74 4.25
C PRO A 78 14.53 10.21 4.14
N ASP A 79 15.44 9.45 4.75
CA ASP A 79 15.34 7.99 4.88
C ASP A 79 14.24 7.58 5.89
N GLU A 80 13.77 8.50 6.73
CA GLU A 80 12.63 8.30 7.64
C GLU A 80 11.35 8.79 6.96
N PHE A 81 10.46 7.86 6.63
CA PHE A 81 9.28 8.16 5.84
C PHE A 81 8.13 7.19 6.10
N ILE A 82 6.94 7.63 5.71
CA ILE A 82 5.73 6.81 5.56
C ILE A 82 5.30 6.91 4.10
N GLU A 83 5.07 5.80 3.42
CA GLU A 83 4.69 5.73 2.01
C GLU A 83 3.49 4.82 1.82
N LEU A 84 2.46 5.26 1.08
CA LEU A 84 1.37 4.40 0.63
C LEU A 84 1.60 3.97 -0.81
N PHE A 85 1.39 2.69 -1.09
CA PHE A 85 1.49 2.08 -2.42
C PHE A 85 0.49 0.91 -2.55
N LEU A 86 0.16 0.53 -3.78
CA LEU A 86 -0.66 -0.66 -4.05
C LEU A 86 0.24 -1.91 -4.11
N ASP A 87 -0.13 -2.96 -3.40
CA ASP A 87 0.42 -4.30 -3.59
C ASP A 87 -0.48 -5.12 -4.53
N ASP A 88 -0.02 -5.29 -5.77
CA ASP A 88 -0.67 -6.10 -6.81
C ASP A 88 -0.27 -7.59 -6.76
N SER A 89 0.67 -7.93 -5.88
CA SER A 89 1.12 -9.31 -5.66
C SER A 89 0.18 -10.08 -4.72
N ALA A 90 -0.55 -9.37 -3.85
CA ALA A 90 -1.66 -9.91 -3.08
C ALA A 90 -2.87 -10.25 -3.98
N ASP A 91 -3.72 -11.19 -3.52
CA ASP A 91 -5.00 -11.48 -4.16
C ASP A 91 -6.07 -11.66 -3.06
N PRO A 92 -6.96 -10.67 -2.86
CA PRO A 92 -7.10 -9.44 -3.67
C PRO A 92 -5.92 -8.46 -3.49
N PRO A 93 -5.66 -7.55 -4.45
CA PRO A 93 -4.72 -6.45 -4.26
C PRO A 93 -5.11 -5.56 -3.09
N GLU A 94 -4.11 -5.10 -2.31
CA GLU A 94 -4.32 -4.32 -1.08
C GLU A 94 -3.44 -3.06 -1.08
N VAL A 95 -3.91 -1.99 -0.43
CA VAL A 95 -3.08 -0.79 -0.22
C VAL A 95 -2.22 -0.98 1.03
N LEU A 96 -0.92 -0.95 0.84
CA LEU A 96 0.06 -1.07 1.90
C LEU A 96 0.64 0.29 2.25
N GLY A 97 0.93 0.46 3.53
CA GLY A 97 1.80 1.49 4.03
C GLY A 97 3.18 0.94 4.39
N ARG A 98 4.22 1.54 3.83
CA ARG A 98 5.61 1.30 4.15
C ARG A 98 6.11 2.41 5.06
N THR A 99 6.61 2.03 6.22
CA THR A 99 7.24 2.94 7.18
C THR A 99 8.71 2.59 7.30
N SER A 100 9.58 3.57 7.10
CA SER A 100 11.02 3.45 7.36
C SER A 100 11.41 4.41 8.47
N ARG A 101 12.19 3.92 9.44
CA ARG A 101 12.63 4.71 10.60
C ARG A 101 14.02 4.31 11.07
N GLY A 102 14.75 5.26 11.64
CA GLY A 102 16.03 5.00 12.27
C GLY A 102 15.89 4.19 13.55
N ARG A 103 16.75 3.17 13.73
CA ARG A 103 16.95 2.43 14.98
C ARG A 103 18.45 2.35 15.27
N GLY A 104 18.94 3.30 16.05
CA GLY A 104 20.38 3.46 16.31
C GLY A 104 21.15 3.79 15.03
N ARG A 105 22.04 2.89 14.59
CA ARG A 105 22.84 3.04 13.35
C ARG A 105 22.20 2.38 12.12
N ARG A 106 21.00 1.80 12.24
CA ARG A 106 20.35 1.04 11.15
C ARG A 106 18.99 1.65 10.82
N MET A 107 18.54 1.43 9.60
CA MET A 107 17.16 1.66 9.20
C MET A 107 16.35 0.39 9.40
N VAL A 108 15.11 0.54 9.86
CA VAL A 108 14.12 -0.54 9.93
C VAL A 108 12.93 -0.14 9.07
N THR A 109 12.55 -1.02 8.17
CA THR A 109 11.39 -0.83 7.31
C THR A 109 10.34 -1.88 7.65
N SER A 110 9.09 -1.45 7.76
CA SER A 110 7.92 -2.32 7.95
C SER A 110 6.85 -1.97 6.93
N GLU A 111 6.13 -2.99 6.47
CA GLU A 111 5.00 -2.85 5.57
C GLU A 111 3.78 -3.48 6.22
N ARG A 112 2.64 -2.78 6.17
CA ARG A 112 1.36 -3.31 6.63
C ARG A 112 0.20 -2.73 5.83
N PRO A 113 -0.95 -3.42 5.76
CA PRO A 113 -2.15 -2.85 5.15
C PRO A 113 -2.58 -1.55 5.86
N VAL A 114 -3.08 -0.59 5.07
CA VAL A 114 -3.74 0.61 5.62
C VAL A 114 -4.97 0.20 6.43
N ARG A 115 -5.75 -0.72 5.88
CA ARG A 115 -6.84 -1.43 6.56
C ARG A 115 -6.84 -2.89 6.09
N GLU A 116 -6.85 -3.82 7.04
CA GLU A 116 -6.81 -5.25 6.72
C GLU A 116 -8.01 -5.67 5.86
N HIS A 117 -7.76 -6.56 4.89
CA HIS A 117 -8.78 -7.23 4.08
C HIS A 117 -9.78 -6.27 3.41
N THR A 118 -9.30 -5.09 3.01
CA THR A 118 -10.13 -4.02 2.49
C THR A 118 -9.78 -3.70 1.05
N PRO A 119 -10.75 -3.78 0.11
CA PRO A 119 -10.50 -3.37 -1.26
C PRO A 119 -10.29 -1.86 -1.34
N VAL A 120 -9.49 -1.41 -2.29
CA VAL A 120 -9.10 0.00 -2.47
C VAL A 120 -10.29 0.96 -2.46
N VAL A 121 -11.37 0.60 -3.16
CA VAL A 121 -12.60 1.42 -3.26
C VAL A 121 -13.27 1.70 -1.92
N ALA A 122 -13.09 0.81 -0.94
CA ALA A 122 -13.70 0.93 0.38
C ALA A 122 -12.82 1.68 1.39
N LEU A 123 -11.57 2.01 1.04
CA LEU A 123 -10.71 2.81 1.90
C LEU A 123 -11.25 4.23 2.00
N SER A 124 -11.48 4.70 3.22
CA SER A 124 -11.90 6.07 3.50
C SER A 124 -10.70 6.97 3.82
N GLU A 125 -10.93 8.29 3.86
CA GLU A 125 -9.91 9.23 4.36
C GLU A 125 -9.60 8.98 5.85
N ASP A 126 -10.60 8.63 6.65
CA ASP A 126 -10.44 8.32 8.07
C ASP A 126 -9.55 7.08 8.29
N ASP A 127 -9.67 6.06 7.43
CA ASP A 127 -8.79 4.88 7.48
C ASP A 127 -7.32 5.28 7.26
N VAL A 128 -7.07 6.16 6.28
CA VAL A 128 -5.72 6.66 5.98
C VAL A 128 -5.21 7.55 7.11
N LEU A 129 -6.05 8.43 7.66
CA LEU A 129 -5.67 9.30 8.76
C LEU A 129 -5.35 8.50 10.03
N SER A 130 -6.15 7.48 10.33
CA SER A 130 -5.90 6.55 11.43
C SER A 130 -4.56 5.82 11.26
N PHE A 131 -4.29 5.35 10.04
CA PHE A 131 -3.00 4.75 9.68
C PHE A 131 -1.84 5.73 9.90
N LEU A 132 -1.93 6.95 9.35
CA LEU A 132 -0.87 7.96 9.45
C LEU A 132 -0.60 8.38 10.89
N THR A 133 -1.67 8.57 11.68
CA THR A 133 -1.55 8.93 13.10
C THR A 133 -0.85 7.83 13.90
N THR A 134 -1.10 6.57 13.57
CA THR A 134 -0.42 5.45 14.22
C THR A 134 1.07 5.41 13.81
N GLU A 135 1.37 5.52 12.53
CA GLU A 135 2.75 5.41 12.03
C GLU A 135 3.62 6.61 12.38
N ILE A 136 3.05 7.82 12.41
CA ILE A 136 3.84 9.03 12.71
C ILE A 136 4.39 8.98 14.13
N LEU A 137 3.65 8.40 15.09
CA LEU A 137 4.13 8.23 16.46
C LEU A 137 5.40 7.38 16.49
N LEU A 138 5.51 6.34 15.66
CA LEU A 138 6.73 5.51 15.56
C LEU A 138 7.94 6.28 15.00
N LEU A 139 7.72 7.37 14.27
CA LEU A 139 8.78 8.23 13.74
C LEU A 139 9.15 9.35 14.72
N LEU A 140 8.20 9.81 15.54
CA LEU A 140 8.41 10.86 16.53
C LEU A 140 8.98 10.33 17.85
N GLU A 141 8.56 9.14 18.28
CA GLU A 141 9.06 8.43 19.46
C GLU A 141 10.47 7.86 19.18
N ARG A 142 11.48 8.70 19.37
CA ARG A 142 12.90 8.31 19.33
C ARG A 142 13.42 7.88 20.69
#